data_AF-A0A813GHD6-F1
#
_entry.id   AF-A0A813GHD6-F1
#
_cell.length_a   1.000
_cell.length_b   1.000
_cell.length_c   1.000
_cell.angle_alpha   90.00
_cell.angle_beta   90.00
_cell.angle_gamma   90.00
#
_symmetry.space_group_name_H-M   'P 1'
#
loop_
_entity.id
_entity.type
_entity.pdbx_description
1 polymer ?
#
loop_
_entity_poly.entity_id
_entity_poly.type
_entity_poly.pdbx_seq_one_letter_code
_entity_poly.pdbx_strand_id
1 'polypeptide(L)'
;AYVRGHEMPAFLQNEKSFRFGQKTAASTHMSHQTGKDAIAPPPAEGAEDPQAHERYVRSHQAFAPGERVNRRYAWPTEILAQPEKHAFGLSLSAGPGVAQDGRGVREALTSFDCSPDEEGRTRIVTRLGEDFRRATFGPIGGRPAGRYQVSADMTFGTPSSKSSTVSAGQLIRGCYTAEEQLPDRDLGRCLREGRRNIDTDRVFGQATRPLSRTDSFVGAAFSPWPRGQGGDAGQHQSRMRFDDEESQSGIGDVIAPKGACKREFAQPRSKGEAQSLLQAAGCELGPAEFDGLWGSVADKAGVFSSTSGTVEVPLEAMVKAFAASCAASKFQATSPLKDV
;
A
#
# COMPACT_ATOMS: atom_id res chain seq x y z
N ALA A 1 -15.58 130.50 -104.30
CA ALA A 1 -14.32 130.33 -103.54
C ALA A 1 -13.65 131.69 -103.42
N TYR A 2 -13.16 132.05 -102.22
CA TYR A 2 -12.49 133.33 -101.97
C TYR A 2 -11.02 133.24 -102.42
N VAL A 3 -10.59 134.14 -103.31
CA VAL A 3 -9.22 134.19 -103.84
C VAL A 3 -8.53 135.44 -103.30
N ARG A 4 -7.41 135.27 -102.58
CA ARG A 4 -6.71 136.34 -101.84
C ARG A 4 -5.77 137.21 -102.68
N GLY A 5 -5.72 137.00 -104.00
CA GLY A 5 -4.90 137.81 -104.91
C GLY A 5 -3.37 137.69 -104.72
N HIS A 6 -2.89 136.66 -104.03
CA HIS A 6 -1.44 136.45 -103.87
C HIS A 6 -0.82 135.90 -105.17
N GLU A 7 0.28 136.51 -105.61
CA GLU A 7 1.09 136.01 -106.72
C GLU A 7 1.94 134.82 -106.25
N MET A 8 1.55 133.62 -106.68
CA MET A 8 2.29 132.40 -106.38
C MET A 8 3.37 132.15 -107.45
N PRO A 9 4.59 131.74 -107.07
CA PRO A 9 5.66 131.39 -108.02
C PRO A 9 5.22 130.42 -109.12
N ALA A 10 5.68 130.65 -110.36
CA ALA A 10 5.20 129.94 -111.55
C ALA A 10 5.36 128.40 -111.49
N PHE A 11 6.40 127.90 -110.81
CA PHE A 11 6.61 126.46 -110.64
C PHE A 11 5.50 125.79 -109.80
N LEU A 12 4.80 126.54 -108.94
CA LEU A 12 3.67 126.03 -108.17
C LEU A 12 2.40 125.85 -109.00
N GLN A 13 2.28 126.61 -110.10
CA GLN A 13 1.12 126.56 -110.98
C GLN A 13 1.32 125.56 -112.13
N ASN A 14 2.56 125.45 -112.63
CA ASN A 14 2.85 124.69 -113.86
C ASN A 14 3.32 123.25 -113.61
N GLU A 15 3.96 122.96 -112.47
CA GLU A 15 4.46 121.61 -112.18
C GLU A 15 3.44 120.82 -111.35
N LYS A 16 2.71 119.90 -111.99
CA LYS A 16 1.80 118.97 -111.31
C LYS A 16 2.50 118.07 -110.27
N SER A 17 3.82 117.92 -110.32
CA SER A 17 4.63 117.12 -109.40
C SER A 17 5.06 117.87 -108.14
N PHE A 18 4.90 119.21 -108.11
CA PHE A 18 5.25 120.00 -106.95
C PHE A 18 4.23 119.79 -105.82
N ARG A 19 4.73 119.66 -104.59
CA ARG A 19 3.92 119.58 -103.38
C ARG A 19 4.46 120.57 -102.36
N PHE A 20 3.56 121.26 -101.67
CA PHE A 20 3.92 122.15 -100.57
C PHE A 20 4.45 121.36 -99.37
N GLY A 21 5.48 121.89 -98.70
CA GLY A 21 6.14 121.28 -97.53
C GLY A 21 7.57 120.81 -97.83
N GLN A 22 8.40 120.73 -96.78
CA GLN A 22 9.77 120.21 -96.89
C GLN A 22 9.70 118.67 -97.02
N LYS A 23 10.20 118.11 -98.12
CA LYS A 23 10.36 116.66 -98.24
C LYS A 23 11.41 116.21 -97.23
N THR A 24 10.97 115.59 -96.14
CA THR A 24 11.88 114.78 -95.34
C THR A 24 12.25 113.55 -96.17
N ALA A 25 13.51 113.12 -96.11
CA ALA A 25 13.96 111.87 -96.72
C ALA A 25 13.39 110.66 -95.98
N ALA A 26 12.08 110.62 -95.75
CA ALA A 26 11.40 109.54 -95.03
C ALA A 26 11.52 108.20 -95.78
N SER A 27 11.68 108.21 -97.11
CA SER A 27 11.98 107.00 -97.88
C SER A 27 13.47 106.67 -97.95
N THR A 28 14.34 107.53 -97.44
CA THR A 28 15.80 107.38 -97.48
C THR A 28 16.36 107.87 -96.15
N HIS A 29 15.82 107.32 -95.05
CA HIS A 29 16.30 107.62 -93.71
C HIS A 29 17.81 107.32 -93.69
N MET A 30 18.64 108.30 -93.32
CA MET A 30 20.11 108.25 -93.44
C MET A 30 20.81 107.28 -92.47
N SER A 31 20.08 106.28 -91.96
CA SER A 31 20.69 105.08 -91.39
C SER A 31 20.66 104.02 -92.49
N HIS A 32 21.83 103.64 -93.02
CA HIS A 32 21.95 102.43 -93.84
C HIS A 32 21.45 101.15 -93.11
N GLN A 33 21.11 101.26 -91.82
CA GLN A 33 20.36 100.28 -91.06
C GLN A 33 18.87 100.43 -91.33
N THR A 34 18.32 99.46 -92.04
CA THR A 34 16.89 99.21 -92.12
C THR A 34 16.40 98.91 -90.70
N GLY A 35 15.15 99.25 -90.34
CA GLY A 35 14.58 98.81 -89.05
C GLY A 35 14.67 97.29 -88.84
N LYS A 36 14.72 96.54 -89.95
CA LYS A 36 15.03 95.10 -89.97
C LYS A 36 16.42 94.77 -89.44
N ASP A 37 17.46 95.54 -89.78
CA ASP A 37 18.84 95.30 -89.36
C ASP A 37 19.06 95.66 -87.88
N ALA A 38 18.23 96.57 -87.35
CA ALA A 38 18.21 96.88 -85.92
C ALA A 38 17.53 95.77 -85.09
N ILE A 39 16.46 95.16 -85.61
CA ILE A 39 15.73 94.08 -84.93
C ILE A 39 16.45 92.74 -85.09
N ALA A 40 16.99 92.48 -86.28
CA ALA A 40 17.69 91.27 -86.67
C ALA A 40 19.06 91.68 -87.22
N PRO A 41 20.04 91.95 -86.34
CA PRO A 41 21.39 92.22 -86.79
C PRO A 41 21.86 91.05 -87.66
N PRO A 42 22.57 91.30 -88.77
CA PRO A 42 23.13 90.24 -89.57
C PRO A 42 24.03 89.36 -88.68
N PRO A 43 24.07 88.04 -88.92
CA PRO A 43 24.90 87.15 -88.11
C PRO A 43 26.33 87.68 -88.12
N ALA A 44 26.86 87.97 -86.93
CA ALA A 44 28.22 88.50 -86.81
C ALA A 44 29.18 87.51 -87.46
N GLU A 45 29.92 87.95 -88.47
CA GLU A 45 30.94 87.15 -89.16
C GLU A 45 32.17 87.00 -88.26
N GLY A 46 32.05 86.19 -87.23
CA GLY A 46 33.13 85.88 -86.30
C GLY A 46 32.67 84.87 -85.28
N ALA A 47 33.31 83.70 -85.26
CA ALA A 47 33.18 82.78 -84.15
C ALA A 47 33.57 83.53 -82.86
N GLU A 48 32.78 83.38 -81.80
CA GLU A 48 33.10 83.96 -80.50
C GLU A 48 34.53 83.55 -80.08
N ASP A 49 35.32 84.51 -79.60
CA ASP A 49 36.66 84.21 -79.11
C ASP A 49 36.55 83.21 -77.95
N PRO A 50 37.11 81.99 -78.08
CA PRO A 50 36.99 80.98 -77.03
C PRO A 50 37.58 81.44 -75.70
N GLN A 51 38.57 82.34 -75.72
CA GLN A 51 39.12 82.91 -74.50
C GLN A 51 38.16 83.90 -73.82
N ALA A 52 37.38 84.65 -74.61
CA ALA A 52 36.36 85.54 -74.07
C ALA A 52 35.23 84.72 -73.43
N HIS A 53 34.82 83.61 -74.05
CA HIS A 53 33.86 82.65 -73.48
C HIS A 53 34.35 82.11 -72.14
N GLU A 54 35.58 81.60 -72.07
CA GLU A 54 36.14 81.08 -70.80
C GLU A 54 36.17 82.12 -69.67
N ARG A 55 36.51 83.38 -69.99
CA ARG A 55 36.48 84.48 -69.01
C ARG A 55 35.06 84.76 -68.54
N TYR A 56 34.09 84.71 -69.44
CA TYR A 56 32.69 84.95 -69.13
C TYR A 56 32.09 83.82 -68.28
N VAL A 57 32.36 82.56 -68.65
CA VAL A 57 32.03 81.37 -67.84
C VAL A 57 32.59 81.50 -66.43
N ARG A 58 33.86 81.92 -66.29
CA ARG A 58 34.52 82.06 -64.98
C ARG A 58 33.94 83.20 -64.13
N SER A 59 33.57 84.32 -64.74
CA SER A 59 33.13 85.52 -64.02
C SER A 59 31.62 85.53 -63.71
N HIS A 60 30.81 85.01 -64.63
CA HIS A 60 29.35 85.11 -64.59
C HIS A 60 28.64 83.75 -64.54
N GLN A 61 29.37 82.63 -64.51
CA GLN A 61 28.79 81.28 -64.54
C GLN A 61 27.86 81.06 -65.76
N ALA A 62 28.19 81.72 -66.87
CA ALA A 62 27.40 81.70 -68.10
C ALA A 62 27.90 80.59 -69.04
N PHE A 63 27.41 79.37 -68.82
CA PHE A 63 27.75 78.18 -69.61
C PHE A 63 26.93 78.09 -70.88
N ALA A 64 27.51 77.54 -71.95
CA ALA A 64 26.76 77.20 -73.15
C ALA A 64 25.81 76.01 -72.88
N PRO A 65 24.66 75.92 -73.57
CA PRO A 65 23.78 74.77 -73.44
C PRO A 65 24.51 73.45 -73.76
N GLY A 66 24.50 72.50 -72.81
CA GLY A 66 25.18 71.21 -72.94
C GLY A 66 26.66 71.21 -72.51
N GLU A 67 27.22 72.36 -72.12
CA GLU A 67 28.58 72.44 -71.60
C GLU A 67 28.67 71.83 -70.19
N ARG A 68 29.71 71.03 -69.95
CA ARG A 68 30.00 70.47 -68.63
C ARG A 68 30.92 71.43 -67.86
N VAL A 69 30.65 71.62 -66.57
CA VAL A 69 31.48 72.46 -65.71
C VAL A 69 32.89 71.85 -65.55
N ASN A 70 33.89 72.51 -66.13
CA ASN A 70 35.28 72.12 -65.94
C ASN A 70 35.84 72.70 -64.63
N ARG A 71 35.98 71.85 -63.62
CA ARG A 71 36.50 72.24 -62.29
C ARG A 71 38.02 72.33 -62.19
N ARG A 72 38.75 72.01 -63.28
CA ARG A 72 40.22 72.04 -63.34
C ARG A 72 40.90 71.23 -62.23
N TYR A 73 40.33 70.08 -61.84
CA TYR A 73 41.00 69.15 -60.91
C TYR A 73 42.27 68.58 -61.54
N ALA A 74 43.30 68.38 -60.70
CA ALA A 74 44.50 67.63 -61.08
C ALA A 74 44.19 66.12 -61.05
N TRP A 75 43.71 65.59 -62.17
CA TRP A 75 43.38 64.17 -62.30
C TRP A 75 44.66 63.31 -62.37
N PRO A 76 44.68 62.10 -61.78
CA PRO A 76 45.77 61.14 -61.96
C PRO A 76 46.00 60.81 -63.45
N THR A 77 47.26 60.56 -63.81
CA THR A 77 47.67 60.26 -65.19
C THR A 77 46.99 59.02 -65.76
N GLU A 78 46.67 58.04 -64.92
CA GLU A 78 45.96 56.82 -65.28
C GLU A 78 44.54 57.10 -65.81
N ILE A 79 43.82 58.03 -65.16
CA ILE A 79 42.47 58.44 -65.54
C ILE A 79 42.52 59.31 -66.80
N LEU A 80 43.51 60.21 -66.89
CA LEU A 80 43.70 61.08 -68.06
C LEU A 80 44.08 60.31 -69.33
N ALA A 81 44.82 59.21 -69.21
CA ALA A 81 45.21 58.38 -70.35
C ALA A 81 44.03 57.60 -70.94
N GLN A 82 43.05 57.19 -70.11
CA GLN A 82 41.90 56.39 -70.54
C GLN A 82 40.60 56.80 -69.82
N PRO A 83 40.06 58.00 -70.12
CA PRO A 83 38.88 58.52 -69.44
C PRO A 83 37.63 57.66 -69.68
N GLU A 84 37.54 56.98 -70.82
CA GLU A 84 36.39 56.13 -71.17
C GLU A 84 36.41 54.76 -70.48
N LYS A 85 37.58 54.30 -70.02
CA LYS A 85 37.74 52.96 -69.42
C LYS A 85 37.77 52.99 -67.90
N HIS A 86 37.99 54.16 -67.31
CA HIS A 86 38.02 54.31 -65.87
C HIS A 86 36.60 54.38 -65.30
N ALA A 87 36.18 53.31 -64.63
CA ALA A 87 34.95 53.32 -63.84
C ALA A 87 35.21 53.97 -62.47
N PHE A 88 34.43 54.98 -62.13
CA PHE A 88 34.48 55.60 -60.79
C PHE A 88 33.70 54.75 -59.78
N GLY A 89 34.21 54.67 -58.55
CA GLY A 89 33.61 53.90 -57.45
C GLY A 89 34.45 52.69 -57.05
N LEU A 90 34.10 52.07 -55.93
CA LEU A 90 34.73 50.83 -55.47
C LEU A 90 34.24 49.68 -56.35
N SER A 91 35.11 49.10 -57.18
CA SER A 91 34.81 47.84 -57.84
C SER A 91 34.89 46.72 -56.81
N LEU A 92 33.74 46.13 -56.47
CA LEU A 92 33.73 44.93 -55.64
C LEU A 92 34.41 43.77 -56.38
N SER A 93 34.31 43.67 -57.71
CA SER A 93 34.73 42.48 -58.47
C SER A 93 36.23 42.13 -58.51
N ALA A 94 37.14 42.89 -57.88
CA ALA A 94 38.59 42.65 -58.02
C ALA A 94 39.40 42.73 -56.72
N GLY A 95 38.75 42.69 -55.55
CA GLY A 95 39.46 42.52 -54.28
C GLY A 95 39.84 41.05 -54.04
N PRO A 96 41.03 40.75 -53.47
CA PRO A 96 41.32 39.42 -52.95
C PRO A 96 40.33 39.13 -51.80
N GLY A 97 39.23 38.46 -52.11
CA GLY A 97 38.13 38.21 -51.18
C GLY A 97 36.72 38.47 -51.74
N VAL A 98 36.59 39.02 -52.96
CA VAL A 98 35.27 39.12 -53.59
C VAL A 98 34.99 37.88 -54.41
N ALA A 99 34.02 37.12 -53.92
CA ALA A 99 33.55 35.88 -54.53
C ALA A 99 33.24 36.11 -56.00
N GLN A 100 33.78 35.24 -56.87
CA GLN A 100 33.33 35.15 -58.26
C GLN A 100 31.80 35.09 -58.28
N ASP A 101 31.19 35.91 -59.13
CA ASP A 101 29.73 36.01 -59.25
C ASP A 101 29.09 34.61 -59.30
N GLY A 102 28.24 34.35 -58.31
CA GLY A 102 27.47 33.10 -58.21
C GLY A 102 28.10 31.94 -57.41
N ARG A 103 29.39 31.99 -57.03
CA ARG A 103 29.98 30.93 -56.17
C ARG A 103 29.67 31.12 -54.69
N GLY A 104 29.67 32.35 -54.18
CA GLY A 104 29.61 32.60 -52.74
C GLY A 104 28.33 32.11 -52.06
N VAL A 105 27.16 32.30 -52.69
CA VAL A 105 25.88 31.85 -52.11
C VAL A 105 25.73 30.34 -52.22
N ARG A 106 26.13 29.75 -53.36
CA ARG A 106 26.12 28.31 -53.54
C ARG A 106 27.01 27.64 -52.51
N GLU A 107 28.27 28.07 -52.39
CA GLU A 107 29.23 27.52 -51.43
C GLU A 107 28.76 27.70 -49.98
N ALA A 108 28.15 28.83 -49.63
CA ALA A 108 27.56 29.03 -48.30
C ALA A 108 26.37 28.08 -48.04
N LEU A 109 25.50 27.85 -49.02
CA LEU A 109 24.33 26.97 -48.89
C LEU A 109 24.69 25.48 -49.00
N THR A 110 25.70 25.15 -49.80
CA THR A 110 26.25 23.81 -50.00
C THR A 110 27.49 23.58 -49.14
N SER A 111 27.64 24.29 -48.02
CA SER A 111 28.71 24.01 -47.03
C SER A 111 28.64 22.59 -46.48
N PHE A 112 27.52 21.90 -46.73
CA PHE A 112 27.33 20.48 -46.44
C PHE A 112 27.79 19.55 -47.58
N ASP A 113 28.06 20.07 -48.77
CA ASP A 113 28.83 19.37 -49.81
C ASP A 113 30.31 19.58 -49.46
N CYS A 114 30.72 19.08 -48.29
CA CYS A 114 32.13 18.97 -47.99
C CYS A 114 32.73 18.07 -49.08
N SER A 115 33.91 18.42 -49.60
CA SER A 115 34.64 17.51 -50.49
C SER A 115 34.64 16.11 -49.87
N PRO A 116 34.46 15.02 -50.65
CA PRO A 116 34.30 13.66 -50.11
C PRO A 116 35.44 13.21 -49.18
N ASP A 117 36.56 13.93 -49.18
CA ASP A 117 37.70 13.72 -48.29
C ASP A 117 37.49 14.20 -46.82
N GLU A 118 36.59 15.17 -46.57
CA GLU A 118 36.38 15.76 -45.24
C GLU A 118 35.19 15.16 -44.47
N GLU A 119 34.17 14.62 -45.17
CA GLU A 119 32.97 14.04 -44.53
C GLU A 119 33.23 12.71 -43.79
N GLY A 120 34.36 12.07 -44.06
CA GLY A 120 34.78 10.82 -43.41
C GLY A 120 35.89 10.98 -42.37
N ARG A 121 36.39 12.21 -42.15
CA ARG A 121 37.59 12.41 -41.31
C ARG A 121 37.21 12.34 -39.84
N THR A 122 37.32 11.14 -39.28
CA THR A 122 37.20 10.93 -37.83
C THR A 122 38.20 11.84 -37.11
N ARG A 123 37.69 12.88 -36.46
CA ARG A 123 38.52 13.77 -35.64
C ARG A 123 38.82 13.07 -34.32
N ILE A 124 40.08 13.02 -33.94
CA ILE A 124 40.46 12.58 -32.60
C ILE A 124 39.97 13.64 -31.62
N VAL A 125 38.97 13.29 -30.81
CA VAL A 125 38.40 14.14 -29.76
C VAL A 125 38.75 13.55 -28.40
N THR A 126 38.88 14.41 -27.39
CA THR A 126 39.07 13.96 -26.00
C THR A 126 37.89 13.09 -25.57
N ARG A 127 38.19 11.93 -24.99
CA ARG A 127 37.18 10.99 -24.49
C ARG A 127 36.13 11.65 -23.59
N LEU A 128 36.55 12.50 -22.67
CA LEU A 128 35.64 13.23 -21.76
C LEU A 128 34.60 14.06 -22.52
N GLY A 129 35.04 14.79 -23.55
CA GLY A 129 34.15 15.62 -24.36
C GLY A 129 33.18 14.79 -25.21
N GLU A 130 33.64 13.67 -25.75
CA GLU A 130 32.81 12.74 -26.52
C GLU A 130 31.78 12.03 -25.62
N ASP A 131 32.19 11.56 -24.43
CA ASP A 131 31.30 10.92 -23.45
C ASP A 131 30.23 11.92 -22.94
N PHE A 132 30.61 13.18 -22.68
CA PHE A 132 29.66 14.25 -22.36
C PHE A 132 28.68 14.49 -23.50
N ARG A 133 29.16 14.62 -24.74
CA ARG A 133 28.29 14.76 -25.92
C ARG A 133 27.30 13.60 -26.05
N ARG A 134 27.73 12.36 -25.85
CA ARG A 134 26.85 11.17 -25.93
C ARG A 134 25.80 11.13 -24.83
N ALA A 135 26.10 11.67 -23.65
CA ALA A 135 25.15 11.75 -22.55
C ALA A 135 24.15 12.90 -22.73
N THR A 136 24.59 14.04 -23.29
CA THR A 136 23.78 15.25 -23.44
C THR A 136 22.95 15.26 -24.72
N PHE A 137 23.52 14.80 -25.84
CA PHE A 137 22.86 14.77 -27.13
C PHE A 137 22.21 13.40 -27.35
N GLY A 138 20.90 13.39 -27.62
CA GLY A 138 20.18 12.18 -27.99
C GLY A 138 20.62 11.72 -29.38
N PRO A 139 21.14 10.48 -29.55
CA PRO A 139 21.46 9.97 -30.87
C PRO A 139 20.18 9.75 -31.69
N ILE A 140 20.23 10.03 -32.99
CA ILE A 140 19.13 9.71 -33.91
C ILE A 140 18.99 8.19 -33.95
N GLY A 141 17.77 7.68 -33.70
CA GLY A 141 17.48 6.24 -33.70
C GLY A 141 17.88 5.50 -32.41
N GLY A 142 18.31 6.20 -31.37
CA GLY A 142 18.67 5.58 -30.09
C GLY A 142 18.34 6.44 -28.88
N ARG A 143 18.48 5.87 -27.68
CA ARG A 143 18.48 6.61 -26.42
C ARG A 143 19.86 6.51 -25.79
N PRO A 144 20.35 7.56 -25.11
CA PRO A 144 21.57 7.45 -24.32
C PRO A 144 21.28 6.48 -23.16
N ALA A 145 21.63 5.21 -23.34
CA ALA A 145 21.43 4.20 -22.32
C ALA A 145 22.56 4.31 -21.30
N GLY A 146 22.21 4.54 -20.04
CA GLY A 146 23.09 4.12 -18.94
C GLY A 146 23.36 2.63 -19.10
N ARG A 147 24.62 2.21 -18.93
CA ARG A 147 24.98 0.79 -19.03
C ARG A 147 24.41 0.05 -17.82
N TYR A 148 23.18 -0.45 -17.95
CA TYR A 148 22.67 -1.47 -17.05
C TYR A 148 23.26 -2.81 -17.48
N GLN A 149 23.87 -3.54 -16.54
CA GLN A 149 24.36 -4.89 -16.78
C GLN A 149 23.17 -5.85 -16.82
N VAL A 150 22.55 -5.94 -17.99
CA VAL A 150 21.43 -6.87 -18.25
C VAL A 150 21.93 -7.90 -19.27
N SER A 151 21.71 -9.18 -19.01
CA SER A 151 22.09 -10.23 -19.96
C SER A 151 21.27 -10.08 -21.26
N ALA A 152 21.85 -10.47 -22.40
CA ALA A 152 21.17 -10.39 -23.69
C ALA A 152 19.86 -11.19 -23.72
N ASP A 153 19.75 -12.23 -22.88
CA ASP A 153 18.59 -13.11 -22.79
C ASP A 153 17.56 -12.68 -21.74
N MET A 154 17.80 -11.58 -21.00
CA MET A 154 16.87 -11.13 -19.98
C MET A 154 15.72 -10.34 -20.59
N THR A 155 14.50 -10.85 -20.38
CA THR A 155 13.27 -10.16 -20.75
C THR A 155 12.97 -9.05 -19.74
N PHE A 156 12.80 -7.82 -20.23
CA PHE A 156 12.38 -6.70 -19.39
C PHE A 156 10.91 -6.81 -18.97
N GLY A 157 10.61 -6.31 -17.76
CA GLY A 157 9.28 -6.33 -17.17
C GLY A 157 9.26 -7.08 -15.84
N THR A 158 8.12 -7.02 -15.15
CA THR A 158 7.90 -7.83 -13.94
C THR A 158 7.21 -9.12 -14.38
N PRO A 159 7.78 -10.31 -14.11
CA PRO A 159 7.10 -11.56 -14.44
C PRO A 159 5.76 -11.61 -13.70
N SER A 160 4.69 -11.98 -14.41
CA SER A 160 3.34 -12.14 -13.83
C SER A 160 3.28 -13.26 -12.79
N SER A 161 4.21 -14.22 -12.91
CA SER A 161 4.43 -15.30 -11.96
C SER A 161 5.28 -14.78 -10.79
N LYS A 162 4.62 -14.29 -9.74
CA LYS A 162 5.23 -14.24 -8.40
C LYS A 162 5.27 -15.66 -7.84
N SER A 163 6.03 -16.58 -8.46
CA SER A 163 6.19 -18.00 -8.10
C SER A 163 5.16 -18.52 -7.09
N SER A 164 3.88 -18.48 -7.46
CA SER A 164 2.82 -18.92 -6.56
C SER A 164 2.89 -20.43 -6.62
N THR A 165 3.69 -21.02 -5.73
CA THR A 165 3.82 -22.48 -5.58
C THR A 165 2.46 -23.13 -5.29
N VAL A 166 1.51 -22.33 -4.81
CA VAL A 166 0.14 -22.75 -4.55
C VAL A 166 -0.68 -22.67 -5.83
N SER A 167 -0.95 -23.83 -6.40
CA SER A 167 -1.93 -24.01 -7.48
C SER A 167 -3.35 -23.82 -6.95
N ALA A 168 -4.30 -23.42 -7.81
CA ALA A 168 -5.72 -23.41 -7.47
C ALA A 168 -6.21 -24.75 -6.93
N GLY A 169 -5.64 -25.86 -7.42
CA GLY A 169 -5.94 -27.20 -6.90
C GLY A 169 -5.50 -27.41 -5.44
N GLN A 170 -4.38 -26.80 -5.05
CA GLN A 170 -3.89 -26.83 -3.67
C GLN A 170 -4.70 -25.91 -2.76
N LEU A 171 -5.21 -24.78 -3.26
CA LEU A 171 -6.15 -23.91 -2.56
C LEU A 171 -7.49 -24.61 -2.27
N ILE A 172 -8.06 -25.32 -3.25
CA ILE A 172 -9.34 -26.02 -3.10
C ILE A 172 -9.25 -27.15 -2.07
N ARG A 173 -8.14 -27.90 -2.08
CA ARG A 173 -7.94 -29.03 -1.17
C ARG A 173 -7.44 -28.58 0.21
N GLY A 174 -6.84 -27.39 0.29
CA GLY A 174 -6.14 -26.91 1.47
C GLY A 174 -4.87 -27.71 1.76
N CYS A 175 -4.06 -27.19 2.68
CA CYS A 175 -2.90 -27.88 3.24
C CYS A 175 -3.20 -28.33 4.67
N TYR A 176 -4.33 -29.00 4.88
CA TYR A 176 -4.73 -29.46 6.22
C TYR A 176 -3.84 -30.60 6.69
N THR A 177 -3.40 -30.52 7.94
CA THR A 177 -2.68 -31.61 8.60
C THR A 177 -3.61 -32.80 8.84
N ALA A 178 -3.06 -34.00 9.03
CA ALA A 178 -3.88 -35.19 9.27
C ALA A 178 -4.78 -35.04 10.50
N GLU A 179 -4.33 -34.29 11.51
CA GLU A 179 -5.10 -34.00 12.73
C GLU A 179 -6.30 -33.08 12.46
N GLU A 180 -6.15 -32.07 11.60
CA GLU A 180 -7.25 -31.18 11.19
C GLU A 180 -8.26 -31.85 10.25
N GLN A 181 -7.85 -32.93 9.58
CA GLN A 181 -8.75 -33.75 8.76
C GLN A 181 -9.58 -34.73 9.61
N LEU A 182 -9.23 -34.93 10.88
CA LEU A 182 -10.01 -35.77 11.77
C LEU A 182 -11.33 -35.07 12.16
N PRO A 183 -12.42 -35.83 12.35
CA PRO A 183 -13.66 -35.28 12.85
C PRO A 183 -13.49 -34.70 14.26
N ASP A 184 -14.25 -33.64 14.56
CA ASP A 184 -14.23 -33.00 15.88
C ASP A 184 -14.55 -33.98 17.01
N ARG A 185 -13.83 -33.84 18.12
CA ARG A 185 -13.91 -34.77 19.27
C ARG A 185 -15.28 -34.74 20.00
N ASP A 186 -16.04 -33.67 19.84
CA ASP A 186 -17.36 -33.48 20.46
C ASP A 186 -18.53 -34.02 19.63
N LEU A 187 -18.26 -34.53 18.42
CA LEU A 187 -19.29 -35.15 17.60
C LEU A 187 -19.88 -36.37 18.32
N GLY A 188 -21.15 -36.25 18.68
CA GLY A 188 -21.92 -37.29 19.37
C GLY A 188 -21.67 -37.41 20.87
N ARG A 189 -20.86 -36.54 21.50
CA ARG A 189 -20.59 -36.58 22.95
C ARG A 189 -20.51 -35.19 23.57
N CYS A 190 -21.15 -34.99 24.73
CA CYS A 190 -21.01 -33.73 25.46
C CYS A 190 -19.62 -33.66 26.15
N LEU A 191 -18.72 -32.82 25.64
CA LEU A 191 -17.42 -32.56 26.26
C LEU A 191 -17.45 -31.49 27.37
N ARG A 192 -18.59 -30.81 27.55
CA ARG A 192 -18.75 -29.75 28.56
C ARG A 192 -18.58 -30.32 29.96
N GLU A 193 -17.70 -29.68 30.73
CA GLU A 193 -17.46 -30.04 32.14
C GLU A 193 -18.76 -29.98 32.93
N GLY A 194 -18.98 -31.01 33.76
CA GLY A 194 -20.23 -31.22 34.49
C GLY A 194 -21.37 -31.90 33.70
N ARG A 195 -21.21 -32.13 32.39
CA ARG A 195 -22.17 -32.90 31.57
C ARG A 195 -21.51 -34.02 30.75
N ARG A 196 -20.26 -34.35 31.06
CA ARG A 196 -19.53 -35.42 30.38
C ARG A 196 -20.13 -36.76 30.76
N ASN A 197 -20.42 -37.58 29.75
CA ASN A 197 -20.93 -38.94 29.93
C ASN A 197 -19.75 -39.91 30.08
N ILE A 198 -19.06 -39.87 31.23
CA ILE A 198 -17.85 -40.67 31.51
C ILE A 198 -18.20 -41.97 32.25
N ASP A 199 -19.16 -41.91 33.17
CA ASP A 199 -19.53 -43.02 34.02
C ASP A 199 -20.69 -43.83 33.41
N THR A 200 -20.42 -45.07 33.03
CA THR A 200 -21.44 -46.01 32.55
C THR A 200 -21.93 -46.98 33.62
N ASP A 201 -21.14 -47.22 34.66
CA ASP A 201 -21.33 -48.36 35.56
C ASP A 201 -22.11 -48.02 36.83
N ARG A 202 -22.36 -46.73 37.08
CA ARG A 202 -23.13 -46.26 38.22
C ARG A 202 -24.52 -45.86 37.78
N VAL A 203 -25.53 -46.37 38.47
CA VAL A 203 -26.90 -45.88 38.34
C VAL A 203 -26.98 -44.50 38.98
N PHE A 204 -27.26 -43.48 38.17
CA PHE A 204 -27.51 -42.12 38.64
C PHE A 204 -28.97 -41.94 39.07
N GLY A 205 -29.18 -41.14 40.12
CA GLY A 205 -30.50 -40.86 40.69
C GLY A 205 -30.62 -41.30 42.14
N GLN A 206 -31.66 -40.79 42.82
CA GLN A 206 -32.00 -41.24 44.17
C GLN A 206 -32.61 -42.63 44.06
N ALA A 207 -31.83 -43.65 44.40
CA ALA A 207 -32.37 -45.00 44.53
C ALA A 207 -33.53 -44.97 45.51
N THR A 208 -34.73 -45.35 45.06
CA THR A 208 -35.85 -45.67 45.94
C THR A 208 -35.47 -46.93 46.73
N ARG A 209 -34.71 -46.72 47.82
CA ARG A 209 -34.21 -47.69 48.81
C ARG A 209 -33.51 -48.96 48.26
N PRO A 210 -32.17 -49.03 48.34
CA PRO A 210 -31.50 -50.29 48.63
C PRO A 210 -31.54 -50.54 50.15
N LEU A 211 -31.96 -51.73 50.54
CA LEU A 211 -32.13 -52.21 51.90
C LEU A 211 -30.78 -52.51 52.59
N SER A 212 -29.81 -51.61 52.54
CA SER A 212 -28.58 -51.61 53.35
C SER A 212 -27.75 -50.40 53.00
N ARG A 213 -27.93 -49.34 53.78
CA ARG A 213 -27.09 -48.15 53.73
C ARG A 213 -25.85 -48.44 54.59
N THR A 214 -24.87 -49.14 54.03
CA THR A 214 -23.63 -49.50 54.75
C THR A 214 -22.63 -48.37 54.85
N ASP A 215 -22.89 -47.22 54.20
CA ASP A 215 -21.90 -46.15 54.05
C ASP A 215 -22.44 -44.75 54.38
N SER A 216 -23.37 -44.67 55.33
CA SER A 216 -23.74 -43.38 55.94
C SER A 216 -23.15 -43.30 57.34
N PHE A 217 -22.15 -42.43 57.49
CA PHE A 217 -21.61 -41.97 58.77
C PHE A 217 -22.73 -41.86 59.82
N VAL A 218 -22.56 -42.56 60.95
CA VAL A 218 -23.43 -42.45 62.12
C VAL A 218 -23.24 -41.03 62.68
N GLY A 219 -24.12 -40.11 62.26
CA GLY A 219 -24.19 -38.76 62.81
C GLY A 219 -24.46 -38.81 64.30
N ALA A 220 -23.77 -37.93 65.05
CA ALA A 220 -23.84 -37.82 66.50
C ALA A 220 -25.28 -37.84 67.04
N ALA A 221 -25.46 -38.54 68.16
CA ALA A 221 -26.69 -38.56 68.92
C ALA A 221 -27.05 -37.12 69.33
N PHE A 222 -28.29 -36.73 69.03
CA PHE A 222 -28.91 -35.43 69.31
C PHE A 222 -28.74 -34.34 68.23
N SER A 223 -29.45 -34.51 67.12
CA SER A 223 -29.91 -33.37 66.30
C SER A 223 -31.38 -33.09 66.62
N PRO A 224 -31.74 -32.08 67.42
CA PRO A 224 -33.15 -31.72 67.61
C PRO A 224 -33.67 -31.08 66.32
N TRP A 225 -34.28 -31.91 65.47
CA TRP A 225 -35.15 -31.59 64.34
C TRP A 225 -34.65 -30.54 63.33
N PRO A 226 -34.34 -30.91 62.07
CA PRO A 226 -34.31 -29.93 60.99
C PRO A 226 -35.75 -29.50 60.66
N ARG A 227 -36.10 -28.24 60.94
CA ARG A 227 -37.29 -27.58 60.38
C ARG A 227 -37.00 -27.07 58.96
N GLY A 228 -38.01 -27.16 58.09
CA GLY A 228 -38.09 -26.61 56.74
C GLY A 228 -38.04 -27.73 55.68
N GLN A 229 -39.13 -28.31 55.17
CA GLN A 229 -40.39 -27.77 54.60
C GLN A 229 -40.16 -26.95 53.31
N GLY A 230 -40.65 -27.48 52.18
CA GLY A 230 -40.95 -26.71 50.96
C GLY A 230 -40.64 -27.45 49.64
N GLY A 231 -41.64 -28.12 49.06
CA GLY A 231 -41.57 -28.64 47.68
C GLY A 231 -42.56 -29.76 47.42
N ASP A 232 -43.77 -29.39 47.02
CA ASP A 232 -44.97 -30.21 46.87
C ASP A 232 -45.00 -31.08 45.59
N ALA A 233 -45.92 -32.05 45.60
CA ALA A 233 -46.58 -32.73 44.49
C ALA A 233 -45.92 -33.97 43.83
N GLY A 234 -46.49 -35.15 44.11
CA GLY A 234 -46.48 -36.28 43.17
C GLY A 234 -46.51 -37.70 43.77
N GLN A 235 -47.70 -38.18 44.13
CA GLN A 235 -48.19 -39.57 44.03
C GLN A 235 -47.19 -40.74 44.15
N HIS A 236 -47.25 -41.48 45.27
CA HIS A 236 -47.65 -42.90 45.33
C HIS A 236 -47.27 -43.50 46.69
N GLN A 237 -48.22 -43.52 47.63
CA GLN A 237 -48.14 -44.41 48.78
C GLN A 237 -48.80 -45.74 48.41
N SER A 238 -48.03 -46.62 47.77
CA SER A 238 -48.30 -48.05 47.79
C SER A 238 -47.85 -48.59 49.14
N ARG A 239 -48.84 -48.81 50.00
CA ARG A 239 -48.75 -49.40 51.33
C ARG A 239 -48.38 -50.88 51.21
N MET A 240 -47.10 -51.19 51.08
CA MET A 240 -46.58 -52.55 51.33
C MET A 240 -46.21 -52.64 52.80
N ARG A 241 -47.06 -53.35 53.57
CA ARG A 241 -46.65 -53.97 54.82
C ARG A 241 -45.66 -55.07 54.46
N PHE A 242 -44.46 -55.02 55.02
CA PHE A 242 -43.59 -56.19 55.10
C PHE A 242 -43.66 -56.69 56.53
N ASP A 243 -43.91 -57.99 56.65
CA ASP A 243 -43.95 -58.74 57.89
C ASP A 243 -42.54 -58.77 58.51
N ASP A 244 -42.40 -58.19 59.69
CA ASP A 244 -41.23 -58.35 60.56
C ASP A 244 -41.31 -59.73 61.25
N GLU A 245 -41.11 -60.81 60.50
CA GLU A 245 -40.84 -62.13 61.08
C GLU A 245 -39.36 -62.27 61.43
N GLU A 246 -38.92 -61.64 62.53
CA GLU A 246 -37.79 -62.15 63.33
C GLU A 246 -37.67 -61.43 64.69
N SER A 247 -38.77 -61.36 65.43
CA SER A 247 -38.74 -60.96 66.84
C SER A 247 -38.61 -62.19 67.74
N GLN A 248 -37.54 -62.98 67.57
CA GLN A 248 -37.17 -63.93 68.62
C GLN A 248 -36.64 -63.12 69.81
N SER A 249 -37.25 -63.34 70.97
CA SER A 249 -36.95 -62.71 72.26
C SER A 249 -35.49 -62.93 72.66
N GLY A 250 -34.60 -62.05 72.17
CA GLY A 250 -33.19 -62.02 72.52
C GLY A 250 -32.94 -61.48 73.91
N ILE A 251 -31.75 -61.73 74.47
CA ILE A 251 -31.32 -61.25 75.80
C ILE A 251 -31.55 -59.73 75.96
N GLY A 252 -31.46 -58.98 74.86
CA GLY A 252 -31.74 -57.55 74.82
C GLY A 252 -33.17 -57.15 75.26
N ASP A 253 -34.18 -58.02 75.13
CA ASP A 253 -35.54 -57.75 75.61
C ASP A 253 -35.67 -57.79 77.14
N VAL A 254 -34.90 -58.64 77.81
CA VAL A 254 -34.91 -58.78 79.28
C VAL A 254 -34.21 -57.59 79.94
N ILE A 255 -33.23 -57.00 79.26
CA ILE A 255 -32.39 -55.92 79.79
C ILE A 255 -32.85 -54.54 79.27
N ALA A 256 -33.65 -54.48 78.20
CA ALA A 256 -34.29 -53.26 77.69
C ALA A 256 -34.93 -52.36 78.77
N PRO A 257 -35.69 -52.86 79.76
CA PRO A 257 -36.27 -51.99 80.80
C PRO A 257 -35.22 -51.35 81.73
N LYS A 258 -33.97 -51.86 81.75
CA LYS A 258 -32.85 -51.26 82.49
C LYS A 258 -32.09 -50.20 81.66
N GLY A 259 -32.60 -49.83 80.48
CA GLY A 259 -32.04 -48.78 79.64
C GLY A 259 -30.95 -49.22 78.68
N ALA A 260 -30.64 -50.51 78.58
CA ALA A 260 -29.68 -51.02 77.60
C ALA A 260 -30.36 -51.22 76.23
N CYS A 261 -29.79 -50.66 75.16
CA CYS A 261 -30.30 -50.87 73.81
C CYS A 261 -29.92 -52.26 73.28
N LYS A 262 -30.82 -52.94 72.56
CA LYS A 262 -30.54 -54.24 71.92
C LYS A 262 -29.27 -54.22 71.03
N ARG A 263 -29.00 -53.09 70.38
CA ARG A 263 -27.80 -52.89 69.54
C ARG A 263 -26.49 -53.02 70.31
N GLU A 264 -26.48 -52.69 71.61
CA GLU A 264 -25.29 -52.74 72.46
C GLU A 264 -24.76 -54.18 72.66
N PHE A 265 -25.65 -55.18 72.56
CA PHE A 265 -25.34 -56.60 72.66
C PHE A 265 -24.95 -57.24 71.32
N ALA A 266 -25.43 -56.65 70.20
CA ALA A 266 -25.07 -57.06 68.85
C ALA A 266 -23.75 -56.44 68.36
N GLN A 267 -23.24 -55.42 69.06
CA GLN A 267 -21.98 -54.77 68.72
C GLN A 267 -20.81 -55.76 68.93
N PRO A 268 -19.92 -55.93 67.93
CA PRO A 268 -18.72 -56.74 68.08
C PRO A 268 -17.80 -56.09 69.12
N ARG A 269 -17.32 -56.89 70.08
CA ARG A 269 -16.39 -56.43 71.13
C ARG A 269 -15.09 -57.22 71.08
N SER A 270 -14.04 -56.60 71.58
CA SER A 270 -12.75 -57.27 71.71
C SER A 270 -12.76 -58.32 72.83
N LYS A 271 -11.88 -59.32 72.72
CA LYS A 271 -11.75 -60.43 73.69
C LYS A 271 -11.58 -59.93 75.13
N GLY A 272 -10.70 -58.95 75.35
CA GLY A 272 -10.43 -58.40 76.68
C GLY A 272 -11.62 -57.65 77.28
N GLU A 273 -12.37 -56.92 76.45
CA GLU A 273 -13.56 -56.19 76.89
C GLU A 273 -14.70 -57.15 77.26
N ALA A 274 -14.94 -58.17 76.44
CA ALA A 274 -15.94 -59.19 76.73
C ALA A 274 -15.62 -59.95 78.03
N GLN A 275 -14.34 -60.26 78.28
CA GLN A 275 -13.89 -60.87 79.53
C GLN A 275 -14.17 -59.97 80.73
N SER A 276 -13.82 -58.68 80.62
CA SER A 276 -14.07 -57.70 81.69
C SER A 276 -15.55 -57.54 82.02
N LEU A 277 -16.43 -57.58 81.00
CA LEU A 277 -17.88 -57.46 81.20
C LEU A 277 -18.47 -58.69 81.87
N LEU A 278 -18.05 -59.89 81.48
CA LEU A 278 -18.50 -61.14 82.12
C LEU A 278 -18.02 -61.24 83.57
N GLN A 279 -16.78 -60.83 83.84
CA GLN A 279 -16.24 -60.79 85.20
C GLN A 279 -17.01 -59.77 86.07
N ALA A 280 -17.30 -58.57 85.53
CA ALA A 280 -18.10 -57.57 86.23
C ALA A 280 -19.54 -58.04 86.49
N ALA A 281 -20.09 -58.90 85.63
CA ALA A 281 -21.40 -59.53 85.83
C ALA A 281 -21.39 -60.66 86.89
N GLY A 282 -20.23 -60.98 87.47
CA GLY A 282 -20.07 -62.03 88.47
C GLY A 282 -19.88 -63.43 87.89
N CYS A 283 -19.52 -63.56 86.62
CA CYS A 283 -19.17 -64.84 86.02
C CYS A 283 -17.68 -65.13 86.22
N GLU A 284 -17.35 -66.00 87.17
CA GLU A 284 -15.98 -66.48 87.40
C GLU A 284 -15.66 -67.62 86.43
N LEU A 285 -15.08 -67.31 85.26
CA LEU A 285 -14.51 -68.32 84.36
C LEU A 285 -13.00 -68.36 84.50
N GLY A 286 -12.42 -69.57 84.48
CA GLY A 286 -10.98 -69.72 84.33
C GLY A 286 -10.49 -69.20 82.96
N PRO A 287 -9.25 -68.69 82.84
CA PRO A 287 -8.75 -68.13 81.57
C PRO A 287 -8.75 -69.14 80.42
N ALA A 288 -8.49 -70.42 80.71
CA ALA A 288 -8.51 -71.49 79.70
C ALA A 288 -9.94 -71.81 79.21
N GLU A 289 -10.94 -71.72 80.09
CA GLU A 289 -12.35 -71.98 79.77
C GLU A 289 -12.94 -70.84 78.93
N PHE A 290 -12.59 -69.60 79.30
CA PHE A 290 -12.97 -68.42 78.53
C PHE A 290 -12.39 -68.45 77.12
N ASP A 291 -11.11 -68.83 76.97
CA ASP A 291 -10.46 -68.93 75.66
C ASP A 291 -11.08 -69.99 74.76
N GLY A 292 -11.46 -71.15 75.33
CA GLY A 292 -12.19 -72.19 74.60
C GLY A 292 -13.59 -71.74 74.17
N LEU A 293 -14.30 -71.02 75.04
CA LEU A 293 -15.63 -70.49 74.74
C LEU A 293 -15.57 -69.39 73.67
N TRP A 294 -14.61 -68.47 73.80
CA TRP A 294 -14.35 -67.42 72.81
C TRP A 294 -14.06 -68.01 71.42
N GLY A 295 -13.18 -69.02 71.35
CA GLY A 295 -12.88 -69.73 70.11
C GLY A 295 -14.13 -70.34 69.46
N SER A 296 -14.94 -71.07 70.24
CA SER A 296 -16.16 -71.68 69.72
C SER A 296 -17.19 -70.66 69.21
N VAL A 297 -17.27 -69.48 69.82
CA VAL A 297 -18.20 -68.43 69.37
C VAL A 297 -17.63 -67.70 68.14
N ALA A 298 -16.33 -67.42 68.11
CA ALA A 298 -15.66 -66.83 66.96
C ALA A 298 -15.84 -67.70 65.70
N ASP A 299 -15.75 -69.03 65.84
CA ASP A 299 -15.96 -69.96 64.73
C ASP A 299 -17.41 -69.95 64.23
N LYS A 300 -18.40 -69.81 65.14
CA LYS A 300 -19.83 -69.85 64.79
C LYS A 300 -20.38 -68.51 64.28
N ALA A 301 -19.88 -67.39 64.79
CA ALA A 301 -20.40 -66.06 64.46
C ALA A 301 -19.87 -65.53 63.11
N GLY A 302 -18.88 -66.20 62.51
CA GLY A 302 -18.16 -65.70 61.35
C GLY A 302 -17.23 -64.56 61.76
N VAL A 303 -15.95 -64.65 61.41
CA VAL A 303 -14.94 -63.69 61.86
C VAL A 303 -15.27 -62.29 61.32
N PHE A 304 -15.70 -61.38 62.19
CA PHE A 304 -15.68 -59.95 61.91
C PHE A 304 -14.27 -59.46 62.24
N SER A 305 -13.40 -59.45 61.22
CA SER A 305 -12.07 -58.88 61.36
C SER A 305 -12.19 -57.36 61.32
N SER A 306 -11.94 -56.70 62.45
CA SER A 306 -11.72 -55.26 62.44
C SER A 306 -10.37 -54.93 61.77
N THR A 307 -10.21 -53.66 61.39
CA THR A 307 -9.00 -53.15 60.70
C THR A 307 -7.70 -53.33 61.50
N SER A 308 -7.80 -53.66 62.80
CA SER A 308 -6.69 -53.98 63.70
C SER A 308 -6.29 -55.46 63.74
N GLY A 309 -6.93 -56.34 62.94
CA GLY A 309 -6.62 -57.77 62.89
C GLY A 309 -7.02 -58.57 64.14
N THR A 310 -7.77 -57.95 65.04
CA THR A 310 -8.32 -58.57 66.26
C THR A 310 -9.67 -59.19 65.95
N VAL A 311 -9.88 -60.43 66.38
CA VAL A 311 -11.18 -61.11 66.27
C VAL A 311 -12.14 -60.45 67.25
N GLU A 312 -13.26 -59.94 66.74
CA GLU A 312 -14.33 -59.37 67.56
C GLU A 312 -15.59 -60.22 67.46
N VAL A 313 -16.27 -60.41 68.59
CA VAL A 313 -17.43 -61.28 68.70
C VAL A 313 -18.57 -60.50 69.36
N PRO A 314 -19.83 -60.62 68.89
CA PRO A 314 -20.96 -59.97 69.53
C PRO A 314 -21.21 -60.54 70.93
N LEU A 315 -21.46 -59.66 71.89
CA LEU A 315 -21.66 -60.03 73.30
C LEU A 315 -22.85 -60.98 73.48
N GLU A 316 -23.91 -60.84 72.69
CA GLU A 316 -25.07 -61.75 72.75
C GLU A 316 -24.68 -63.21 72.48
N ALA A 317 -23.82 -63.46 71.50
CA ALA A 317 -23.38 -64.81 71.16
C ALA A 317 -22.51 -65.41 72.28
N MET A 318 -21.68 -64.58 72.92
CA MET A 318 -20.88 -64.96 74.09
C MET A 318 -21.76 -65.34 75.28
N VAL A 319 -22.78 -64.54 75.61
CA VAL A 319 -23.69 -64.85 76.73
C VAL A 319 -24.52 -66.10 76.44
N LYS A 320 -25.00 -66.30 75.19
CA LYS A 320 -25.70 -67.53 74.79
C LYS A 320 -24.81 -68.76 74.91
N ALA A 321 -23.56 -68.67 74.47
CA ALA A 321 -22.60 -69.78 74.59
C ALA A 321 -22.24 -70.08 76.05
N PHE A 322 -22.09 -69.05 76.88
CA PHE A 322 -21.86 -69.23 78.32
C PHE A 322 -23.05 -69.91 79.00
N ALA A 323 -24.27 -69.46 78.73
CA ALA A 323 -25.48 -70.10 79.25
C ALA A 323 -25.57 -71.58 78.83
N ALA A 324 -25.22 -71.90 77.58
CA ALA A 324 -25.18 -73.28 77.09
C ALA A 324 -24.09 -74.13 77.79
N SER A 325 -22.90 -73.57 78.03
CA SER A 325 -21.80 -74.23 78.74
C SER A 325 -22.14 -74.53 80.21
N CYS A 326 -22.75 -73.57 80.92
CA CYS A 326 -23.23 -73.79 82.29
C CYS A 326 -24.34 -74.86 82.37
N ALA A 327 -25.23 -74.91 81.37
CA ALA A 327 -26.26 -75.95 81.31
C ALA A 327 -25.64 -77.35 81.12
N ALA A 328 -24.57 -77.47 80.33
CA ALA A 328 -23.85 -78.72 80.14
C ALA A 328 -23.09 -79.18 81.40
N SER A 329 -22.46 -78.26 82.14
CA SER A 329 -21.72 -78.57 83.38
C SER A 329 -22.64 -79.08 84.51
N LYS A 330 -23.83 -78.49 84.69
CA LYS A 330 -24.80 -78.95 85.70
C LYS A 330 -25.32 -80.37 85.45
N PHE A 331 -25.25 -80.87 84.22
CA PHE A 331 -25.70 -82.22 83.88
C PHE A 331 -24.67 -83.30 84.23
N GLN A 332 -23.39 -82.96 84.42
CA GLN A 332 -22.34 -83.91 84.80
C GLN A 332 -22.18 -84.08 86.32
N ALA A 333 -22.73 -83.17 87.14
CA ALA A 333 -22.64 -83.23 88.61
C ALA A 333 -23.73 -84.10 89.27
N THR A 334 -24.67 -84.67 88.51
CA THR A 334 -25.72 -85.57 89.02
C THR A 334 -25.61 -86.96 88.41
N SER A 335 -24.47 -87.64 88.58
CA SER A 335 -24.41 -89.11 88.50
C SER A 335 -24.37 -89.66 89.92
N PRO A 336 -25.47 -90.20 90.47
CA PRO A 336 -25.40 -90.93 91.74
C PRO A 336 -24.66 -92.25 91.54
N LEU A 337 -23.72 -92.52 92.45
CA LEU A 337 -23.20 -93.86 92.72
C LEU A 337 -24.34 -94.88 92.77
N LYS A 338 -24.20 -95.97 92.03
CA LYS A 338 -24.68 -97.29 92.46
C LYS A 338 -23.61 -98.32 92.18
N ASP A 339 -22.84 -98.58 93.24
CA ASP A 339 -22.28 -99.89 93.55
C ASP A 339 -23.42 -100.88 93.87
N VAL A 340 -23.14 -102.15 93.58
CA VAL A 340 -23.88 -103.41 93.86
C VAL A 340 -25.05 -103.74 92.95
#